data_AF-A0A6I2INK2-F1
#
_entry.id   AF-A0A6I2INK2-F1
#
_cell.length_a   1.000
_cell.length_b   1.000
_cell.length_c   1.000
_cell.angle_alpha   90.00
_cell.angle_beta   90.00
_cell.angle_gamma   90.00
#
_symmetry.space_group_name_H-M   'P 1'
#
loop_
_entity.id
_entity.type
_entity.pdbx_description
1 polymer ?
#
loop_
_entity_poly.entity_id
_entity_poly.type
_entity_poly.pdbx_seq_one_letter_code
_entity_poly.pdbx_strand_id
1 'polypeptide(L)'
;MTWPTADVNQLNQLQGETNEIERVMLFVGSLAAVGGAATAAVLTGGVLATGDKAIAKFTAVTDGAFKLTINGKDKSVTGVDLSAVTTLEEVATAVEAKLSTLATVTWSDSDNHFIVTTLNAGAAATLTAATAGSSGTDLSPLLKLTTAAGATVTQGVAGASVPNAGKVIPVNTQTDFDKLLGTGESTLKTDLMAAMRNAGQNWFAYVWVLDESDSSVTFADAARTAQAVCSVEGVVVCDDISDKGDITMASTLIADVLAKWQRWIHVYLSVQGIQSGEAWSDYLATLTTYQDGIAAGSITLIPRLFGAEPGVYVGRLCNRAVTIADSPARVKTGPVVGLNSTGNKPVDMDGNELELDTLQALSKARFSVPMWYPDYDGYYWADGVTLDAEGGDYQAIENKRVVDKVCRRVRLLAIAKIADRSLNSTPTSIASHQQYFAGPMREMSRTVRIQGVTFPGEVMPPQDGDVQILWRSKTQVEVYIIVRTYDCPKGIKASVMLDLSLQGGNA
;
A
#
# COMPACT_ATOMS: atom_id res chain seq x y z
N MET A 1 23.46 36.93 3.38
CA MET A 1 22.17 37.40 3.92
C MET A 1 21.29 36.18 4.08
N THR A 2 21.16 35.69 5.31
CA THR A 2 20.39 34.50 5.66
C THR A 2 18.97 34.96 5.96
N TRP A 3 17.98 34.37 5.27
CA TRP A 3 16.58 34.67 5.48
C TRP A 3 16.16 34.14 6.86
N PRO A 4 15.52 34.94 7.73
CA PRO A 4 15.04 34.42 9.01
C PRO A 4 13.85 33.50 8.76
N THR A 5 14.00 32.22 9.12
CA THR A 5 12.89 31.27 9.30
C THR A 5 12.70 31.02 10.79
N ALA A 6 11.44 30.92 11.22
CA ALA A 6 11.06 30.52 12.57
C ALA A 6 10.34 29.17 12.48
N ASP A 7 11.01 28.10 12.89
CA ASP A 7 10.38 26.81 13.14
C ASP A 7 9.85 26.78 14.58
N VAL A 8 8.53 26.76 14.74
CA VAL A 8 7.87 26.54 16.03
C VAL A 8 7.84 25.04 16.27
N ASN A 9 8.85 24.52 16.96
CA ASN A 9 8.86 23.14 17.42
C ASN A 9 8.02 22.99 18.70
N GLN A 10 7.06 22.06 18.67
CA GLN A 10 6.55 21.43 19.89
C GLN A 10 7.74 20.72 20.55
N LEU A 11 8.11 21.12 21.77
CA LEU A 11 9.19 20.49 22.54
C LEU A 11 8.83 19.02 22.82
N ASN A 12 9.26 18.14 21.92
CA ASN A 12 9.15 16.70 22.05
C ASN A 12 10.39 16.20 22.80
N GLN A 13 10.30 16.06 24.12
CA GLN A 13 11.42 15.68 24.99
C GLN A 13 11.86 14.21 24.90
N LEU A 14 11.48 13.48 23.84
CA LEU A 14 11.91 12.10 23.60
C LEU A 14 12.20 11.88 22.11
N GLN A 15 13.37 12.30 21.64
CA GLN A 15 13.92 11.85 20.36
C GLN A 15 14.87 10.68 20.57
N GLY A 16 14.47 9.54 20.01
CA GLY A 16 15.26 8.31 19.85
C GLY A 16 14.35 7.24 19.27
N GLU A 17 14.19 7.24 17.95
CA GLU A 17 13.25 6.41 17.15
C GLU A 17 11.76 6.68 17.47
N THR A 18 10.92 6.83 16.45
CA THR A 18 9.45 6.87 16.63
C THR A 18 8.97 5.50 17.12
N ASN A 19 9.09 5.25 18.41
CA ASN A 19 8.58 4.06 19.11
C ASN A 19 7.05 4.07 19.28
N GLU A 20 6.35 5.05 18.70
CA GLU A 20 4.88 5.11 18.69
C GLU A 20 4.35 4.48 17.39
N ILE A 21 3.66 3.33 17.53
CA ILE A 21 3.05 2.58 16.41
C ILE A 21 1.77 3.28 15.93
N GLU A 22 1.15 4.07 16.81
CA GLU A 22 -0.07 4.80 16.55
C GLU A 22 0.13 5.82 15.43
N ARG A 23 -0.86 5.89 14.53
CA ARG A 23 -0.91 6.70 13.32
C ARG A 23 0.08 6.28 12.23
N VAL A 24 0.70 5.10 12.37
CA VAL A 24 1.50 4.47 11.31
C VAL A 24 0.64 3.46 10.56
N MET A 25 0.47 3.68 9.26
CA MET A 25 -0.38 2.86 8.40
C MET A 25 0.46 2.15 7.33
N LEU A 26 0.05 0.94 6.94
CA LEU A 26 0.55 0.27 5.74
C LEU A 26 -0.50 0.39 4.63
N PHE A 27 -0.21 1.15 3.59
CA PHE A 27 -1.03 1.19 2.38
C PHE A 27 -0.63 0.04 1.48
N VAL A 28 -1.59 -0.79 1.10
CA VAL A 28 -1.44 -1.90 0.17
C VAL A 28 -2.36 -1.63 -1.01
N GLY A 29 -1.81 -1.60 -2.22
CA GLY A 29 -2.60 -1.42 -3.43
C GLY A 29 -1.83 -1.89 -4.65
N SER A 30 -2.57 -2.17 -5.71
CA SER A 30 -2.02 -2.70 -6.94
C SER A 30 -1.66 -1.59 -7.92
N LEU A 31 -0.66 -1.86 -8.76
CA LEU A 31 -0.32 -1.02 -9.91
C LEU A 31 -0.16 -1.89 -11.15
N ALA A 32 -0.68 -1.40 -12.28
CA ALA A 32 -0.44 -2.00 -13.58
C ALA A 32 1.06 -1.94 -13.95
N ALA A 33 1.56 -3.03 -14.52
CA ALA A 33 2.90 -3.05 -15.08
C ALA A 33 3.01 -2.06 -16.25
N VAL A 34 4.04 -1.21 -16.22
CA VAL A 34 4.28 -0.22 -17.28
C VAL A 34 5.44 -0.70 -18.16
N GLY A 35 5.22 -0.70 -19.48
CA GLY A 35 6.22 -1.09 -20.48
C GLY A 35 5.63 -1.93 -21.61
N GLY A 36 6.48 -2.38 -22.53
CA GLY A 36 6.11 -3.29 -23.61
C GLY A 36 6.41 -4.76 -23.28
N ALA A 37 6.13 -5.66 -24.22
CA ALA A 37 6.67 -7.01 -24.14
C ALA A 37 8.20 -6.95 -24.13
N ALA A 38 8.83 -7.83 -23.35
CA ALA A 38 10.28 -7.95 -23.36
C ALA A 38 10.74 -8.31 -24.78
N THR A 39 11.72 -7.59 -25.31
CA THR A 39 12.30 -7.87 -26.64
C THR A 39 13.66 -8.53 -26.52
N ALA A 40 13.98 -9.38 -27.49
CA ALA A 40 15.33 -9.92 -27.68
C ALA A 40 16.29 -8.84 -28.20
N ALA A 41 17.59 -9.05 -28.02
CA ALA A 41 18.59 -8.30 -28.76
C ALA A 41 18.69 -8.83 -30.19
N VAL A 42 18.83 -7.92 -31.14
CA VAL A 42 18.90 -8.19 -32.57
C VAL A 42 20.16 -7.55 -33.15
N LEU A 43 21.01 -8.35 -33.78
CA LEU A 43 22.08 -7.90 -34.65
C LEU A 43 21.60 -8.06 -36.09
N THR A 44 21.36 -6.94 -36.75
CA THR A 44 21.00 -6.89 -38.17
C THR A 44 22.27 -6.65 -38.97
N GLY A 45 22.61 -7.59 -39.84
CA GLY A 45 23.74 -7.45 -40.76
C GLY A 45 23.54 -6.33 -41.77
N GLY A 46 24.63 -5.84 -42.34
CA GLY A 46 24.58 -4.92 -43.48
C GLY A 46 23.96 -5.58 -44.71
N VAL A 47 23.42 -4.78 -45.62
CA VAL A 47 22.80 -5.26 -46.87
C VAL A 47 23.87 -5.92 -47.76
N LEU A 48 23.62 -7.16 -48.19
CA LEU A 48 24.42 -7.83 -49.21
C LEU A 48 23.99 -7.36 -50.59
N ALA A 49 24.89 -6.69 -51.30
CA ALA A 49 24.71 -6.34 -52.70
C ALA A 49 24.55 -7.60 -53.57
N THR A 50 23.95 -7.48 -54.76
CA THR A 50 23.67 -8.61 -55.66
C THR A 50 24.86 -9.53 -55.89
N GLY A 51 26.06 -8.98 -56.09
CA GLY A 51 27.29 -9.78 -56.27
C GLY A 51 27.81 -10.45 -55.00
N ASP A 52 27.43 -9.96 -53.81
CA ASP A 52 27.81 -10.53 -52.51
C ASP A 52 26.93 -11.71 -52.11
N LYS A 53 25.72 -11.82 -52.68
CA LYS A 53 24.81 -12.95 -52.47
C LYS A 53 25.19 -14.23 -53.23
N ALA A 54 26.23 -14.20 -54.07
CA ALA A 54 26.63 -15.35 -54.86
C ALA A 54 27.04 -16.52 -53.94
N ILE A 55 26.29 -17.63 -54.01
CA ILE A 55 26.49 -18.78 -53.10
C ILE A 55 27.92 -19.35 -53.14
N ALA A 56 28.60 -19.24 -54.29
CA ALA A 56 29.99 -19.64 -54.47
C ALA A 56 30.97 -18.94 -53.51
N LYS A 57 30.65 -17.72 -53.06
CA LYS A 57 31.44 -17.01 -52.03
C LYS A 57 31.32 -17.66 -50.66
N PHE A 58 30.18 -18.27 -50.36
CA PHE A 58 29.91 -18.97 -49.10
C PHE A 58 30.45 -20.41 -49.14
N THR A 59 30.21 -21.17 -50.22
CA THR A 59 30.70 -22.55 -50.36
C THR A 59 32.22 -22.67 -50.42
N ALA A 60 32.94 -21.56 -50.64
CA ALA A 60 34.40 -21.50 -50.52
C ALA A 60 34.90 -21.60 -49.07
N VAL A 61 34.02 -21.44 -48.07
CA VAL A 61 34.37 -21.48 -46.65
C VAL A 61 34.08 -22.85 -46.05
N THR A 62 35.14 -23.61 -45.74
CA THR A 62 35.07 -24.95 -45.12
C THR A 62 35.36 -24.96 -43.62
N ASP A 63 36.00 -23.90 -43.10
CA ASP A 63 36.28 -23.70 -41.66
C ASP A 63 36.08 -22.23 -41.30
N GLY A 64 34.82 -21.81 -41.23
CA GLY A 64 34.42 -20.44 -40.92
C GLY A 64 34.38 -20.16 -39.42
N ALA A 65 34.75 -18.94 -39.04
CA ALA A 65 34.78 -18.50 -37.64
C ALA A 65 34.48 -17.01 -37.47
N PHE A 66 33.98 -16.63 -36.30
CA PHE A 66 33.83 -15.25 -35.82
C PHE A 66 33.55 -15.25 -34.31
N LYS A 67 33.47 -14.08 -33.68
CA LYS A 67 33.10 -13.91 -32.27
C LYS A 67 31.96 -12.90 -32.09
N LEU A 68 31.11 -13.15 -31.11
CA LEU A 68 30.07 -12.24 -30.61
C LEU A 68 30.12 -12.24 -29.09
N THR A 69 29.71 -11.15 -28.44
CA THR A 69 29.32 -11.19 -27.02
C THR A 69 27.79 -11.29 -26.98
N ILE A 70 27.27 -12.34 -26.36
CA ILE A 70 25.82 -12.61 -26.22
C ILE A 70 25.49 -12.66 -24.74
N ASN A 71 24.52 -11.87 -24.29
CA ASN A 71 24.10 -11.78 -22.87
C ASN A 71 25.29 -11.52 -21.93
N GLY A 72 26.20 -10.63 -22.34
CA GLY A 72 27.43 -10.28 -21.61
C GLY A 72 28.52 -11.35 -21.60
N LYS A 73 28.39 -12.45 -22.36
CA LYS A 73 29.39 -13.53 -22.46
C LYS A 73 29.93 -13.68 -23.87
N ASP A 74 31.24 -13.79 -23.99
CA ASP A 74 31.89 -14.02 -25.29
C ASP A 74 31.60 -15.43 -25.82
N LYS A 75 31.18 -15.48 -27.08
CA LYS A 75 30.90 -16.68 -27.84
C LYS A 75 31.78 -16.70 -29.08
N SER A 76 32.73 -17.63 -29.10
CA SER A 76 33.47 -17.97 -30.32
C SER A 76 32.66 -18.96 -31.15
N VAL A 77 32.36 -18.57 -32.39
CA VAL A 77 31.79 -19.44 -33.43
C VAL A 77 32.95 -19.94 -34.27
N THR A 78 33.11 -21.26 -34.38
CA THR A 78 34.21 -21.90 -35.10
C THR A 78 33.74 -23.16 -35.83
N GLY A 79 34.48 -23.58 -36.85
CA GLY A 79 34.20 -24.80 -37.61
C GLY A 79 32.85 -24.76 -38.32
N VAL A 80 32.45 -23.60 -38.86
CA VAL A 80 31.29 -23.49 -39.74
C VAL A 80 31.70 -23.93 -41.14
N ASP A 81 31.23 -25.09 -41.58
CA ASP A 81 31.43 -25.58 -42.94
C ASP A 81 30.22 -25.21 -43.80
N LEU A 82 30.45 -24.43 -44.86
CA LEU A 82 29.42 -23.96 -45.79
C LEU A 82 29.53 -24.65 -47.16
N SER A 83 30.45 -25.61 -47.35
CA SER A 83 30.73 -26.19 -48.67
C SER A 83 29.55 -26.92 -49.31
N ALA A 84 28.61 -27.40 -48.50
CA ALA A 84 27.42 -28.14 -48.96
C ALA A 84 26.15 -27.26 -49.08
N VAL A 85 26.19 -25.98 -48.71
CA VAL A 85 25.01 -25.11 -48.75
C VAL A 85 24.69 -24.68 -50.18
N THR A 86 23.40 -24.55 -50.47
CA THR A 86 22.85 -24.17 -51.77
C THR A 86 22.07 -22.85 -51.72
N THR A 87 21.68 -22.40 -50.53
CA THR A 87 20.94 -21.15 -50.30
C THR A 87 21.52 -20.34 -49.13
N LEU A 88 21.19 -19.04 -49.06
CA LEU A 88 21.59 -18.19 -47.93
C LEU A 88 20.84 -18.54 -46.64
N GLU A 89 19.66 -19.15 -46.75
CA GLU A 89 18.93 -19.71 -45.61
C GLU A 89 19.68 -20.91 -44.99
N GLU A 90 20.27 -21.77 -45.82
CA GLU A 90 21.13 -22.86 -45.35
C GLU A 90 22.43 -22.34 -44.71
N VAL A 91 22.97 -21.21 -45.20
CA VAL A 91 24.09 -20.51 -44.54
C VAL A 91 23.67 -20.04 -43.15
N ALA A 92 22.50 -19.38 -43.02
CA ALA A 92 21.97 -18.93 -41.73
C ALA A 92 21.81 -20.12 -40.76
N THR A 93 21.23 -21.22 -41.24
CA THR A 93 21.06 -22.47 -40.48
C THR A 93 22.40 -23.03 -39.98
N ALA A 94 23.43 -23.08 -40.84
CA ALA A 94 24.76 -23.57 -40.46
C ALA A 94 25.42 -22.71 -39.36
N VAL A 95 25.20 -21.40 -39.39
CA VAL A 95 25.69 -20.47 -38.36
C VAL A 95 24.88 -20.59 -37.07
N GLU A 96 23.55 -20.67 -37.15
CA GLU A 96 22.66 -20.87 -36.00
C GLU A 96 23.03 -22.12 -35.21
N ALA A 97 23.36 -23.22 -35.89
CA ALA A 97 23.78 -24.46 -35.25
C ALA A 97 24.98 -24.29 -34.29
N LYS A 98 25.84 -23.28 -34.50
CA LYS A 98 26.96 -22.95 -33.59
C LYS A 98 26.60 -21.99 -32.46
N LEU A 99 25.47 -21.29 -32.59
CA LEU A 99 24.90 -20.36 -31.62
C LEU A 99 23.77 -20.97 -30.78
N SER A 100 23.54 -22.28 -30.92
CA SER A 100 22.52 -23.07 -30.21
C SER A 100 22.39 -22.67 -28.74
N THR A 101 21.14 -22.55 -28.28
CA THR A 101 20.71 -22.11 -26.93
C THR A 101 20.98 -20.65 -26.58
N LEU A 102 21.64 -19.87 -27.46
CA LEU A 102 21.93 -18.45 -27.22
C LEU A 102 21.18 -17.52 -28.19
N ALA A 103 21.12 -17.85 -29.47
CA ALA A 103 20.51 -17.01 -30.51
C ALA A 103 20.04 -17.83 -31.73
N THR A 104 19.08 -17.29 -32.47
CA THR A 104 18.70 -17.73 -33.82
C THR A 104 19.41 -16.90 -34.88
N VAL A 105 19.58 -17.46 -36.07
CA VAL A 105 20.13 -16.76 -37.24
C VAL A 105 19.23 -16.99 -38.44
N THR A 106 18.76 -15.90 -39.03
CA THR A 106 17.88 -15.94 -40.20
C THR A 106 18.46 -15.14 -41.36
N TRP A 107 18.04 -15.48 -42.57
CA TRP A 107 18.27 -14.70 -43.76
C TRP A 107 16.97 -13.99 -44.15
N SER A 108 17.01 -12.68 -44.39
CA SER A 108 15.89 -11.92 -44.94
C SER A 108 16.09 -11.70 -46.44
N ASP A 109 15.30 -12.38 -47.28
CA ASP A 109 15.33 -12.18 -48.73
C ASP A 109 14.81 -10.80 -49.16
N SER A 110 13.85 -10.23 -48.42
CA SER A 110 13.30 -8.90 -48.70
C SER A 110 14.34 -7.80 -48.47
N ASP A 111 15.12 -7.92 -47.40
CA ASP A 111 16.04 -6.87 -46.94
C ASP A 111 17.51 -7.18 -47.25
N ASN A 112 17.78 -8.39 -47.77
CA ASN A 112 19.09 -8.88 -48.19
C ASN A 112 20.16 -8.86 -47.08
N HIS A 113 19.83 -9.28 -45.87
CA HIS A 113 20.80 -9.39 -44.76
C HIS A 113 20.59 -10.62 -43.89
N PHE A 114 21.61 -10.95 -43.08
CA PHE A 114 21.50 -11.91 -41.99
C PHE A 114 21.06 -11.22 -40.70
N ILE A 115 20.21 -11.86 -39.91
CA ILE A 115 19.73 -11.35 -38.63
C ILE A 115 20.03 -12.37 -37.55
N VAL A 116 20.74 -11.95 -36.51
CA VAL A 116 20.98 -12.76 -35.30
C VAL A 116 20.10 -12.23 -34.18
N THR A 117 19.25 -13.08 -33.59
CA THR A 117 18.32 -12.69 -32.52
C THR A 117 18.57 -13.54 -31.28
N THR A 118 18.76 -12.94 -30.10
CA THR A 118 18.93 -13.72 -28.87
C THR A 118 17.68 -14.52 -28.52
N LEU A 119 17.85 -15.71 -27.94
CA LEU A 119 16.72 -16.48 -27.42
C LEU A 119 16.14 -15.89 -26.13
N ASN A 120 16.98 -15.19 -25.36
CA ASN A 120 16.52 -14.44 -24.19
C ASN A 120 15.93 -13.09 -24.64
N ALA A 121 14.95 -12.61 -23.89
CA ALA A 121 14.41 -11.26 -24.00
C ALA A 121 14.67 -10.46 -22.71
N GLY A 122 14.45 -9.14 -22.76
CA GLY A 122 14.58 -8.25 -21.61
C GLY A 122 15.89 -7.47 -21.61
N ALA A 123 16.10 -6.64 -20.59
CA ALA A 123 17.31 -5.79 -20.50
C ALA A 123 18.64 -6.57 -20.41
N ALA A 124 18.59 -7.84 -20.02
CA ALA A 124 19.77 -8.71 -20.00
C ALA A 124 20.12 -9.27 -21.39
N ALA A 125 19.18 -9.22 -22.35
CA ALA A 125 19.41 -9.65 -23.72
C ALA A 125 20.29 -8.60 -24.42
N THR A 126 21.54 -8.98 -24.69
CA THR A 126 22.54 -8.08 -25.28
C THR A 126 23.32 -8.80 -26.37
N LEU A 127 23.67 -8.05 -27.42
CA LEU A 127 24.56 -8.49 -28.49
C LEU A 127 25.65 -7.45 -28.74
N THR A 128 26.72 -7.88 -29.42
CA THR A 128 27.69 -7.01 -30.07
C THR A 128 27.72 -7.28 -31.56
N ALA A 129 28.29 -6.38 -32.35
CA ALA A 129 28.69 -6.71 -33.71
C ALA A 129 29.75 -7.83 -33.69
N ALA A 130 29.81 -8.59 -34.78
CA ALA A 130 30.77 -9.68 -34.91
C ALA A 130 32.20 -9.13 -35.07
N THR A 131 33.16 -9.89 -34.55
CA THR A 131 34.60 -9.66 -34.74
C THR A 131 35.28 -10.94 -35.22
N ALA A 132 36.49 -10.81 -35.75
CA ALA A 132 37.23 -11.93 -36.28
C ALA A 132 37.42 -13.05 -35.23
N GLY A 133 37.27 -14.30 -35.68
CA GLY A 133 37.61 -15.48 -34.91
C GLY A 133 39.11 -15.56 -34.59
N SER A 134 39.48 -16.36 -33.59
CA SER A 134 40.89 -16.60 -33.26
C SER A 134 41.58 -17.61 -34.19
N SER A 135 40.81 -18.38 -34.96
CA SER A 135 41.27 -19.41 -35.88
C SER A 135 40.16 -19.68 -36.92
N GLY A 136 40.52 -20.07 -38.14
CA GLY A 136 39.59 -20.27 -39.26
C GLY A 136 39.43 -19.03 -40.15
N THR A 137 38.61 -19.15 -41.19
CA THR A 137 38.26 -18.04 -42.11
C THR A 137 37.26 -17.11 -41.45
N ASP A 138 37.55 -15.81 -41.37
CA ASP A 138 36.63 -14.84 -40.78
C ASP A 138 35.36 -14.69 -41.62
N LEU A 139 34.25 -15.23 -41.11
CA LEU A 139 32.94 -15.16 -41.75
C LEU A 139 32.24 -13.83 -41.51
N SER A 140 32.65 -13.05 -40.50
CA SER A 140 31.91 -11.86 -40.07
C SER A 140 31.78 -10.78 -41.16
N PRO A 141 32.76 -10.52 -42.05
CA PRO A 141 32.59 -9.59 -43.15
C PRO A 141 31.70 -10.14 -44.27
N LEU A 142 31.75 -11.46 -44.51
CA LEU A 142 30.96 -12.12 -45.55
C LEU A 142 29.46 -12.16 -45.19
N LEU A 143 29.15 -12.39 -43.92
CA LEU A 143 27.80 -12.29 -43.35
C LEU A 143 27.35 -10.85 -43.10
N LYS A 144 28.22 -9.86 -43.35
CA LYS A 144 28.03 -8.44 -43.04
C LYS A 144 27.64 -8.17 -41.59
N LEU A 145 28.16 -8.95 -40.64
CA LEU A 145 27.84 -8.84 -39.20
C LEU A 145 28.78 -7.92 -38.42
N THR A 146 29.77 -7.31 -39.08
CA THR A 146 30.68 -6.33 -38.46
C THR A 146 30.14 -4.90 -38.60
N THR A 147 30.50 -4.00 -37.67
CA THR A 147 30.15 -2.57 -37.77
C THR A 147 30.68 -1.95 -39.07
N ALA A 148 31.90 -2.32 -39.48
CA ALA A 148 32.50 -1.83 -40.72
C ALA A 148 31.74 -2.30 -41.98
N ALA A 149 31.05 -3.44 -41.90
CA ALA A 149 30.21 -3.97 -42.96
C ALA A 149 28.76 -3.43 -42.92
N GLY A 150 28.46 -2.50 -42.00
CA GLY A 150 27.15 -1.86 -41.89
C GLY A 150 26.18 -2.54 -40.92
N ALA A 151 26.64 -3.45 -40.07
CA ALA A 151 25.78 -4.11 -39.09
C ALA A 151 25.33 -3.15 -37.98
N THR A 152 24.08 -3.29 -37.55
CA THR A 152 23.47 -2.53 -36.45
C THR A 152 22.99 -3.45 -35.35
N VAL A 153 23.23 -3.07 -34.10
CA VAL A 153 22.75 -3.81 -32.92
C VAL A 153 21.62 -3.03 -32.26
N THR A 154 20.49 -3.71 -32.05
CA THR A 154 19.40 -3.26 -31.18
C THR A 154 19.39 -4.16 -29.96
N GLN A 155 19.59 -3.59 -28.76
CA GLN A 155 19.57 -4.39 -27.52
C GLN A 155 18.14 -4.74 -27.12
N GLY A 156 18.01 -5.80 -26.32
CA GLY A 156 16.73 -6.18 -25.76
C GLY A 156 16.19 -5.11 -24.81
N VAL A 157 14.89 -4.91 -24.86
CA VAL A 157 14.17 -3.99 -23.97
C VAL A 157 13.52 -4.81 -22.87
N ALA A 158 13.60 -4.33 -21.63
CA ALA A 158 12.91 -4.93 -20.49
C ALA A 158 11.41 -5.06 -20.76
N GLY A 159 10.81 -6.14 -20.22
CA GLY A 159 9.36 -6.25 -20.20
C GLY A 159 8.72 -5.22 -19.27
N ALA A 160 7.40 -5.11 -19.36
CA ALA A 160 6.60 -4.34 -18.42
C ALA A 160 6.93 -4.74 -16.97
N SER A 161 7.01 -3.74 -16.09
CA SER A 161 7.31 -3.97 -14.68
C SER A 161 6.55 -2.97 -13.82
N VAL A 162 6.32 -3.36 -12.56
CA VAL A 162 5.70 -2.51 -11.56
C VAL A 162 6.77 -1.87 -10.68
N PRO A 163 6.88 -0.53 -10.64
CA PRO A 163 7.86 0.15 -9.80
C PRO A 163 7.72 -0.25 -8.34
N ASN A 164 8.82 -0.72 -7.75
CA ASN A 164 8.93 -1.02 -6.33
C ASN A 164 7.95 -2.08 -5.78
N ALA A 165 7.40 -2.97 -6.62
CA ALA A 165 6.55 -4.08 -6.18
C ALA A 165 7.23 -5.01 -5.16
N GLY A 166 6.42 -5.61 -4.29
CA GLY A 166 6.83 -6.73 -3.43
C GLY A 166 7.76 -6.37 -2.25
N LYS A 167 7.83 -5.10 -1.85
CA LYS A 167 8.65 -4.65 -0.72
C LYS A 167 7.98 -3.55 0.09
N VAL A 168 8.41 -3.40 1.34
CA VAL A 168 7.99 -2.30 2.23
C VAL A 168 8.74 -1.02 1.87
N ILE A 169 7.99 0.05 1.65
CA ILE A 169 8.52 1.37 1.29
C ILE A 169 8.08 2.40 2.33
N PRO A 170 8.98 3.05 3.06
CA PRO A 170 8.62 4.17 3.92
C PRO A 170 8.32 5.42 3.08
N VAL A 171 7.24 6.12 3.39
CA VAL A 171 6.83 7.37 2.75
C VAL A 171 6.48 8.42 3.79
N ASN A 172 6.61 9.70 3.43
CA ASN A 172 6.34 10.83 4.31
C ASN A 172 5.84 12.05 3.50
N THR A 173 5.67 13.19 4.16
CA THR A 173 5.18 14.43 3.54
C THR A 173 6.04 15.00 2.41
N GLN A 174 7.26 14.48 2.21
CA GLN A 174 8.19 14.91 1.15
C GLN A 174 8.30 13.89 0.00
N THR A 175 7.59 12.77 0.09
CA THR A 175 7.66 11.73 -0.93
C THR A 175 7.07 12.21 -2.26
N ASP A 176 7.86 12.05 -3.33
CA ASP A 176 7.41 12.21 -4.71
C ASP A 176 6.83 10.89 -5.21
N PHE A 177 5.50 10.78 -5.19
CA PHE A 177 4.80 9.53 -5.55
C PHE A 177 4.88 9.20 -7.04
N ASP A 178 5.11 10.17 -7.93
CA ASP A 178 5.30 9.89 -9.36
C ASP A 178 6.65 9.21 -9.60
N LYS A 179 7.69 9.65 -8.90
CA LYS A 179 8.99 8.96 -8.94
C LYS A 179 8.94 7.60 -8.27
N LEU A 180 8.17 7.46 -7.19
CA LEU A 180 8.14 6.23 -6.41
C LEU A 180 7.26 5.14 -7.03
N LEU A 181 6.10 5.52 -7.56
CA LEU A 181 5.05 4.60 -8.02
C LEU A 181 4.84 4.65 -9.55
N GLY A 182 5.58 5.51 -10.25
CA GLY A 182 5.38 5.77 -11.68
C GLY A 182 4.40 6.93 -11.90
N THR A 183 4.41 7.52 -13.10
CA THR A 183 3.63 8.74 -13.42
C THR A 183 2.16 8.49 -13.74
N GLY A 184 1.74 7.23 -13.89
CA GLY A 184 0.34 6.87 -14.14
C GLY A 184 -0.55 7.15 -12.93
N GLU A 185 -1.83 7.44 -13.17
CA GLU A 185 -2.82 7.55 -12.10
C GLU A 185 -3.17 6.17 -11.54
N SER A 186 -3.43 6.10 -10.23
CA SER A 186 -3.90 4.88 -9.58
C SER A 186 -4.69 5.19 -8.31
N THR A 187 -5.52 4.24 -7.88
CA THR A 187 -6.26 4.30 -6.60
C THR A 187 -5.30 4.42 -5.41
N LEU A 188 -4.23 3.62 -5.41
CA LEU A 188 -3.17 3.68 -4.40
C LEU A 188 -2.55 5.08 -4.28
N LYS A 189 -2.20 5.71 -5.40
CA LYS A 189 -1.63 7.06 -5.39
C LYS A 189 -2.64 8.10 -4.90
N THR A 190 -3.89 7.97 -5.34
CA THR A 190 -5.00 8.84 -4.91
C THR A 190 -5.16 8.80 -3.40
N ASP A 191 -5.20 7.61 -2.80
CA ASP A 191 -5.33 7.44 -1.36
C ASP A 191 -4.12 7.95 -0.59
N LEU A 192 -2.90 7.66 -1.06
CA LEU A 192 -1.68 8.14 -0.42
C LEU A 192 -1.63 9.68 -0.38
N MET A 193 -1.96 10.32 -1.49
CA MET A 193 -2.01 11.77 -1.58
C MET A 193 -3.12 12.36 -0.71
N ALA A 194 -4.30 11.74 -0.67
CA ALA A 194 -5.40 12.17 0.20
C ALA A 194 -5.06 11.98 1.69
N ALA A 195 -4.40 10.88 2.05
CA ALA A 195 -3.98 10.59 3.41
C ALA A 195 -2.93 11.59 3.89
N MET A 196 -1.90 11.84 3.08
CA MET A 196 -0.86 12.83 3.37
C MET A 196 -1.45 14.22 3.64
N ARG A 197 -2.42 14.67 2.84
CA ARG A 197 -3.06 15.97 3.01
C ARG A 197 -3.90 16.07 4.29
N ASN A 198 -4.62 15.00 4.64
CA ASN A 198 -5.53 15.01 5.81
C ASN A 198 -4.81 14.72 7.14
N ALA A 199 -3.63 14.08 7.11
CA ALA A 199 -2.81 13.83 8.29
C ALA A 199 -2.02 15.06 8.78
N GLY A 200 -1.81 16.05 7.92
CA GLY A 200 -1.08 17.27 8.24
C GLY A 200 0.44 17.06 8.33
N GLN A 201 1.10 17.87 9.15
CA GLN A 201 2.56 17.85 9.27
C GLN A 201 3.07 16.55 9.91
N ASN A 202 4.30 16.14 9.53
CA ASN A 202 4.96 14.93 10.04
C ASN A 202 4.18 13.63 9.79
N TRP A 203 3.43 13.56 8.68
CA TRP A 203 2.83 12.31 8.21
C TRP A 203 3.91 11.32 7.78
N PHE A 204 3.70 10.06 8.15
CA PHE A 204 4.53 8.92 7.82
C PHE A 204 3.65 7.70 7.60
N ALA A 205 3.98 6.89 6.60
CA ALA A 205 3.33 5.61 6.35
C ALA A 205 4.31 4.63 5.70
N TYR A 206 3.90 3.37 5.63
CA TYR A 206 4.51 2.37 4.77
C TYR A 206 3.62 2.11 3.56
N VAL A 207 4.23 1.73 2.44
CA VAL A 207 3.54 1.30 1.22
C VAL A 207 4.04 -0.08 0.83
N TRP A 208 3.11 -0.93 0.40
CA TRP A 208 3.40 -2.15 -0.32
C TRP A 208 2.65 -2.13 -1.65
N VAL A 209 3.40 -2.26 -2.74
CA VAL A 209 2.85 -2.29 -4.09
C VAL A 209 2.65 -3.74 -4.52
N LEU A 210 1.42 -4.08 -4.88
CA LEU A 210 1.06 -5.33 -5.54
C LEU A 210 1.20 -5.18 -7.07
N ASP A 211 1.53 -6.26 -7.75
CA ASP A 211 1.51 -6.32 -9.20
C ASP A 211 0.13 -6.79 -9.64
N GLU A 212 -0.62 -5.95 -10.36
CA GLU A 212 -1.98 -6.29 -10.84
C GLU A 212 -2.00 -7.56 -11.71
N SER A 213 -0.88 -7.90 -12.35
CA SER A 213 -0.77 -9.11 -13.17
C SER A 213 -0.51 -10.39 -12.36
N ASP A 214 -0.15 -10.26 -11.07
CA ASP A 214 0.11 -11.38 -10.17
C ASP A 214 -0.99 -11.51 -9.10
N SER A 215 -2.08 -12.19 -9.48
CA SER A 215 -3.18 -12.48 -8.56
C SER A 215 -2.84 -13.53 -7.48
N SER A 216 -1.60 -14.06 -7.45
CA SER A 216 -1.19 -15.03 -6.43
C SER A 216 -0.81 -14.38 -5.10
N VAL A 217 -0.51 -13.08 -5.10
CA VAL A 217 -0.14 -12.32 -3.91
C VAL A 217 -1.31 -11.45 -3.46
N THR A 218 -1.92 -11.81 -2.34
CA THR A 218 -3.04 -11.05 -1.77
C THR A 218 -2.57 -9.86 -0.93
N PHE A 219 -3.47 -8.93 -0.61
CA PHE A 219 -3.17 -7.87 0.38
C PHE A 219 -2.81 -8.44 1.76
N ALA A 220 -3.35 -9.61 2.11
CA ALA A 220 -3.04 -10.29 3.36
C ALA A 220 -1.61 -10.86 3.36
N ASP A 221 -1.13 -11.38 2.22
CA ASP A 221 0.26 -11.83 2.07
C ASP A 221 1.24 -10.67 2.14
N ALA A 222 0.92 -9.56 1.46
CA ALA A 222 1.67 -8.32 1.56
C ALA A 222 1.75 -7.81 3.00
N ALA A 223 0.61 -7.72 3.71
CA ALA A 223 0.57 -7.28 5.09
C ALA A 223 1.35 -8.21 6.04
N ARG A 224 1.22 -9.53 5.91
CA ARG A 224 2.00 -10.50 6.70
C ARG A 224 3.50 -10.36 6.46
N THR A 225 3.90 -10.16 5.21
CA THR A 225 5.32 -10.00 4.86
C THR A 225 5.87 -8.67 5.39
N ALA A 226 5.10 -7.59 5.26
CA ALA A 226 5.46 -6.29 5.81
C ALA A 226 5.63 -6.31 7.33
N GLN A 227 4.75 -7.02 8.05
CA GLN A 227 4.82 -7.13 9.52
C GLN A 227 6.11 -7.81 10.01
N ALA A 228 6.83 -8.56 9.18
CA ALA A 228 8.13 -9.10 9.56
C ALA A 228 9.21 -8.00 9.74
N VAL A 229 9.07 -6.85 9.07
CA VAL A 229 10.10 -5.80 9.00
C VAL A 229 9.64 -4.45 9.54
N CYS A 230 8.34 -4.17 9.58
CA CYS A 230 7.77 -2.98 10.20
C CYS A 230 6.62 -3.33 11.14
N SER A 231 6.23 -2.39 12.01
CA SER A 231 5.04 -2.48 12.85
C SER A 231 4.12 -1.30 12.55
N VAL A 232 2.83 -1.58 12.36
CA VAL A 232 1.83 -0.57 11.98
C VAL A 232 0.60 -0.67 12.88
N GLU A 233 -0.11 0.45 13.06
CA GLU A 233 -1.41 0.49 13.72
C GLU A 233 -2.49 -0.16 12.85
N GLY A 234 -2.42 0.04 11.53
CA GLY A 234 -3.38 -0.51 10.62
C GLY A 234 -2.88 -0.71 9.20
N VAL A 235 -3.66 -1.48 8.45
CA VAL A 235 -3.45 -1.83 7.04
C VAL A 235 -4.58 -1.22 6.24
N VAL A 236 -4.26 -0.41 5.24
CA VAL A 236 -5.21 0.22 4.32
C VAL A 236 -5.14 -0.53 3.00
N VAL A 237 -6.20 -1.25 2.67
CA VAL A 237 -6.33 -1.93 1.38
C VAL A 237 -6.95 -0.92 0.42
N CYS A 238 -6.15 -0.41 -0.51
CA CYS A 238 -6.50 0.65 -1.46
C CYS A 238 -7.24 0.08 -2.68
N ASP A 239 -7.04 -1.19 -2.99
CA ASP A 239 -7.84 -1.86 -4.01
C ASP A 239 -9.26 -2.08 -3.47
N ASP A 240 -10.26 -1.89 -4.33
CA ASP A 240 -11.65 -1.99 -3.92
C ASP A 240 -12.05 -3.44 -3.70
N ILE A 241 -12.58 -3.72 -2.51
CA ILE A 241 -13.27 -4.97 -2.25
C ILE A 241 -14.63 -4.96 -2.94
N SER A 242 -15.03 -6.12 -3.44
CA SER A 242 -16.30 -6.31 -4.15
C SER A 242 -17.08 -7.54 -3.68
N ASP A 243 -16.56 -8.26 -2.69
CA ASP A 243 -17.25 -9.40 -2.09
C ASP A 243 -16.93 -9.62 -0.60
N LYS A 244 -17.67 -10.56 -0.01
CA LYS A 244 -17.59 -10.97 1.39
C LYS A 244 -16.29 -11.72 1.75
N GLY A 245 -15.67 -12.36 0.76
CA GLY A 245 -14.42 -13.10 0.87
C GLY A 245 -13.27 -12.21 1.30
N ASP A 246 -13.20 -10.99 0.79
CA ASP A 246 -12.16 -10.01 1.16
C ASP A 246 -12.24 -9.62 2.65
N ILE A 247 -13.45 -9.42 3.17
CA ILE A 247 -13.68 -9.09 4.59
C ILE A 247 -13.30 -10.27 5.49
N THR A 248 -13.61 -11.49 5.03
CA THR A 248 -13.22 -12.72 5.73
C THR A 248 -11.70 -12.89 5.72
N MET A 249 -11.04 -12.60 4.60
CA MET A 249 -9.58 -12.61 4.47
C MET A 249 -8.92 -11.59 5.41
N ALA A 250 -9.48 -10.39 5.53
CA ALA A 250 -9.02 -9.39 6.49
C ALA A 250 -9.18 -9.87 7.94
N SER A 251 -10.27 -10.57 8.26
CA SER A 251 -10.48 -11.17 9.59
C SER A 251 -9.43 -12.24 9.90
N THR A 252 -9.12 -13.11 8.93
CA THR A 252 -8.04 -14.10 9.04
C THR A 252 -6.68 -13.44 9.21
N LEU A 253 -6.38 -12.39 8.44
CA LEU A 253 -5.14 -11.61 8.57
C LEU A 253 -4.96 -11.06 9.99
N ILE A 254 -6.00 -10.45 10.57
CA ILE A 254 -5.96 -9.90 11.93
C ILE A 254 -5.66 -11.02 12.95
N ALA A 255 -6.34 -12.16 12.83
CA ALA A 255 -6.13 -13.31 13.71
C ALA A 255 -4.71 -13.88 13.57
N ASP A 256 -4.21 -14.04 12.35
CA ASP A 256 -2.86 -14.53 12.06
C ASP A 256 -1.79 -13.61 12.65
N VAL A 257 -1.95 -12.29 12.46
CA VAL A 257 -0.99 -11.29 12.95
C VAL A 257 -0.96 -11.27 14.47
N LEU A 258 -2.13 -11.37 15.11
CA LEU A 258 -2.25 -11.46 16.55
C LEU A 258 -1.65 -12.77 17.09
N ALA A 259 -1.96 -13.92 16.48
CA ALA A 259 -1.46 -15.22 16.92
C ALA A 259 0.07 -15.33 16.78
N LYS A 260 0.62 -14.84 15.67
CA LYS A 260 2.04 -14.98 15.35
C LYS A 260 2.93 -13.97 16.05
N TRP A 261 2.51 -12.70 16.12
CA TRP A 261 3.34 -11.62 16.64
C TRP A 261 2.76 -10.91 17.85
N GLN A 262 1.52 -11.22 18.26
CA GLN A 262 0.78 -10.49 19.30
C GLN A 262 0.75 -8.99 19.00
N ARG A 263 0.46 -8.66 17.74
CA ARG A 263 0.27 -7.29 17.28
C ARG A 263 -1.20 -7.05 17.02
N TRP A 264 -1.73 -5.98 17.60
CA TRP A 264 -3.08 -5.50 17.35
C TRP A 264 -3.04 -4.58 16.14
N ILE A 265 -3.78 -4.93 15.09
CA ILE A 265 -3.94 -4.11 13.89
C ILE A 265 -5.41 -3.87 13.59
N HIS A 266 -5.67 -2.75 12.90
CA HIS A 266 -6.94 -2.46 12.27
C HIS A 266 -6.81 -2.59 10.75
N VAL A 267 -7.81 -3.15 10.06
CA VAL A 267 -7.82 -3.24 8.59
C VAL A 267 -8.89 -2.30 8.04
N TYR A 268 -8.48 -1.42 7.14
CA TYR A 268 -9.35 -0.49 6.44
C TYR A 268 -9.53 -1.00 5.01
N LEU A 269 -10.76 -1.39 4.66
CA LEU A 269 -11.08 -1.92 3.34
C LEU A 269 -11.78 -0.83 2.54
N SER A 270 -11.19 -0.49 1.39
CA SER A 270 -11.84 0.33 0.37
C SER A 270 -12.96 -0.49 -0.26
N VAL A 271 -14.17 0.05 -0.32
CA VAL A 271 -15.32 -0.63 -0.93
C VAL A 271 -15.62 0.08 -2.24
N GLN A 272 -15.91 -0.71 -3.28
CA GLN A 272 -16.21 -0.19 -4.60
C GLN A 272 -17.25 0.95 -4.57
N GLY A 273 -17.02 1.95 -5.41
CA GLY A 273 -17.99 3.02 -5.65
C GLY A 273 -19.21 2.53 -6.44
N ILE A 274 -20.17 3.44 -6.62
CA ILE A 274 -21.36 3.19 -7.46
C ILE A 274 -20.95 2.87 -8.89
N GLN A 275 -21.58 1.87 -9.50
CA GLN A 275 -21.26 1.42 -10.86
C GLN A 275 -22.07 2.17 -11.92
N SER A 276 -21.56 2.24 -13.15
CA SER A 276 -22.27 2.88 -14.26
C SER A 276 -23.56 2.12 -14.58
N GLY A 277 -24.72 2.76 -14.38
CA GLY A 277 -26.04 2.14 -14.59
C GLY A 277 -26.68 1.58 -13.31
N GLU A 278 -26.22 2.01 -12.13
CA GLU A 278 -26.81 1.66 -10.84
C GLU A 278 -27.50 2.89 -10.21
N ALA A 279 -28.65 2.69 -9.57
CA ALA A 279 -29.31 3.71 -8.72
C ALA A 279 -28.78 3.62 -7.27
N TRP A 280 -28.87 4.70 -6.48
CA TRP A 280 -28.37 4.69 -5.09
C TRP A 280 -28.98 3.58 -4.21
N SER A 281 -30.24 3.22 -4.44
CA SER A 281 -30.91 2.13 -3.71
C SER A 281 -30.32 0.76 -4.03
N ASP A 282 -29.95 0.54 -5.29
CA ASP A 282 -29.35 -0.72 -5.75
C ASP A 282 -27.92 -0.84 -5.23
N TYR A 283 -27.17 0.27 -5.27
CA TYR A 283 -25.84 0.36 -4.66
C TYR A 283 -25.85 0.00 -3.17
N LEU A 284 -26.76 0.59 -2.40
CA LEU A 284 -26.91 0.28 -0.98
C LEU A 284 -27.25 -1.20 -0.78
N ALA A 285 -28.20 -1.75 -1.55
CA ALA A 285 -28.59 -3.15 -1.46
C ALA A 285 -27.40 -4.07 -1.72
N THR A 286 -26.64 -3.84 -2.80
CA THR A 286 -25.43 -4.60 -3.15
C THR A 286 -24.42 -4.59 -2.02
N LEU A 287 -24.04 -3.40 -1.53
CA LEU A 287 -23.02 -3.26 -0.48
C LEU A 287 -23.42 -3.96 0.82
N THR A 288 -24.68 -3.88 1.22
CA THR A 288 -25.13 -4.53 2.47
C THR A 288 -24.90 -6.04 2.46
N THR A 289 -24.90 -6.69 1.29
CA THR A 289 -24.62 -8.13 1.15
C THR A 289 -23.17 -8.50 1.48
N TYR A 290 -22.21 -7.58 1.30
CA TYR A 290 -20.79 -7.84 1.54
C TYR A 290 -20.52 -8.10 3.02
N GLN A 291 -21.11 -7.27 3.90
CA GLN A 291 -20.86 -7.31 5.33
C GLN A 291 -21.88 -8.13 6.14
N ASP A 292 -22.96 -8.59 5.51
CA ASP A 292 -24.05 -9.27 6.21
C ASP A 292 -23.54 -10.48 7.02
N GLY A 293 -23.98 -10.60 8.28
CA GLY A 293 -23.55 -11.66 9.18
C GLY A 293 -22.06 -11.65 9.61
N ILE A 294 -21.27 -10.63 9.25
CA ILE A 294 -19.89 -10.48 9.74
C ILE A 294 -19.85 -9.61 10.99
N ALA A 295 -19.07 -10.03 11.99
CA ALA A 295 -18.75 -9.27 13.18
C ALA A 295 -17.21 -9.21 13.36
N ALA A 296 -16.62 -8.04 13.10
CA ALA A 296 -15.19 -7.80 13.13
C ALA A 296 -14.86 -6.35 13.52
N GLY A 297 -14.81 -6.05 14.82
CA GLY A 297 -14.54 -4.69 15.34
C GLY A 297 -13.16 -4.10 15.00
N SER A 298 -12.25 -4.89 14.42
CA SER A 298 -10.95 -4.45 13.89
C SER A 298 -10.97 -4.18 12.38
N ILE A 299 -12.15 -4.11 11.76
CA ILE A 299 -12.33 -3.82 10.33
C ILE A 299 -13.25 -2.61 10.16
N THR A 300 -12.87 -1.70 9.26
CA THR A 300 -13.72 -0.59 8.80
C THR A 300 -13.87 -0.66 7.29
N LEU A 301 -15.12 -0.56 6.82
CA LEU A 301 -15.46 -0.51 5.40
C LEU A 301 -15.65 0.95 4.96
N ILE A 302 -15.02 1.34 3.85
CA ILE A 302 -14.98 2.73 3.39
C ILE A 302 -15.38 2.79 1.91
N PRO A 303 -16.64 3.14 1.58
CA PRO A 303 -17.08 3.24 0.19
C PRO A 303 -16.45 4.43 -0.52
N ARG A 304 -15.97 4.21 -1.74
CA ARG A 304 -15.47 5.26 -2.64
C ARG A 304 -16.61 5.97 -3.35
N LEU A 305 -17.22 6.95 -2.71
CA LEU A 305 -18.32 7.72 -3.29
C LEU A 305 -17.77 8.85 -4.18
N PHE A 306 -16.76 9.57 -3.70
CA PHE A 306 -16.03 10.64 -4.37
C PHE A 306 -14.67 10.16 -4.93
N GLY A 307 -14.19 8.99 -4.49
CA GLY A 307 -13.03 8.28 -5.06
C GLY A 307 -11.78 8.26 -4.18
N ALA A 308 -11.71 9.08 -3.14
CA ALA A 308 -10.51 9.25 -2.29
C ALA A 308 -10.76 8.99 -0.79
N GLU A 309 -11.95 8.51 -0.44
CA GLU A 309 -12.41 8.31 0.93
C GLU A 309 -11.45 7.52 1.82
N PRO A 310 -10.88 6.37 1.39
CA PRO A 310 -9.98 5.59 2.22
C PRO A 310 -8.76 6.41 2.66
N GLY A 311 -8.13 7.10 1.72
CA GLY A 311 -7.05 8.04 2.01
C GLY A 311 -7.48 9.20 2.90
N VAL A 312 -8.59 9.87 2.58
CA VAL A 312 -9.12 11.00 3.36
C VAL A 312 -9.36 10.59 4.82
N TYR A 313 -10.07 9.49 5.03
CA TYR A 313 -10.44 8.99 6.35
C TYR A 313 -9.23 8.60 7.17
N VAL A 314 -8.36 7.74 6.63
CA VAL A 314 -7.19 7.24 7.35
C VAL A 314 -6.19 8.36 7.60
N GLY A 315 -6.00 9.27 6.63
CA GLY A 315 -5.23 10.49 6.83
C GLY A 315 -5.78 11.32 7.99
N ARG A 316 -7.10 11.49 8.05
CA ARG A 316 -7.77 12.14 9.20
C ARG A 316 -7.37 11.41 10.49
N LEU A 317 -7.53 10.10 10.59
CA LEU A 317 -7.16 9.32 11.79
C LEU A 317 -5.68 9.47 12.22
N CYS A 318 -4.79 9.77 11.28
CA CYS A 318 -3.36 10.01 11.50
C CYS A 318 -3.02 11.46 11.90
N ASN A 319 -3.99 12.37 11.93
CA ASN A 319 -3.72 13.78 12.23
C ASN A 319 -3.31 13.98 13.70
N ARG A 320 -2.13 14.59 13.89
CA ARG A 320 -1.53 14.82 15.22
C ARG A 320 -2.07 16.03 15.96
N ALA A 321 -2.95 16.82 15.34
CA ALA A 321 -3.66 17.90 16.02
C ALA A 321 -4.65 17.39 17.08
N VAL A 322 -4.96 16.08 17.05
CA VAL A 322 -5.86 15.40 17.99
C VAL A 322 -5.24 14.07 18.47
N THR A 323 -5.84 13.51 19.52
CA THR A 323 -5.45 12.20 20.05
C THR A 323 -6.10 11.07 19.24
N ILE A 324 -5.68 9.83 19.48
CA ILE A 324 -6.35 8.67 18.85
C ILE A 324 -7.74 8.39 19.43
N ALA A 325 -8.07 9.02 20.57
CA ALA A 325 -9.36 8.92 21.24
C ALA A 325 -10.41 9.89 20.68
N ASP A 326 -10.01 10.80 19.79
CA ASP A 326 -10.92 11.74 19.16
C ASP A 326 -11.64 11.09 17.97
N SER A 327 -12.97 11.14 17.99
CA SER A 327 -13.80 10.69 16.87
C SER A 327 -13.35 11.34 15.54
N PRO A 328 -13.44 10.63 14.41
CA PRO A 328 -13.21 11.21 13.10
C PRO A 328 -14.21 12.32 12.75
N ALA A 329 -15.37 12.44 13.42
CA ALA A 329 -16.32 13.51 13.13
C ALA A 329 -15.72 14.90 13.35
N ARG A 330 -15.31 15.18 14.59
CA ARG A 330 -14.58 16.37 15.07
C ARG A 330 -14.74 17.65 14.24
N VAL A 331 -15.97 18.13 14.13
CA VAL A 331 -16.33 19.34 13.38
C VAL A 331 -15.50 20.56 13.80
N LYS A 332 -15.17 20.65 15.10
CA LYS A 332 -14.34 21.71 15.69
C LYS A 332 -12.96 21.85 15.05
N THR A 333 -12.34 20.75 14.59
CA THR A 333 -11.00 20.79 13.98
C THR A 333 -11.04 21.04 12.48
N GLY A 334 -12.21 21.33 11.92
CA GLY A 334 -12.39 21.67 10.52
C GLY A 334 -12.73 20.49 9.60
N PRO A 335 -13.12 20.82 8.35
CA PRO A 335 -13.52 19.84 7.35
C PRO A 335 -12.34 18.98 6.89
N VAL A 336 -12.65 17.86 6.24
CA VAL A 336 -11.66 17.09 5.47
C VAL A 336 -11.27 17.84 4.20
N VAL A 337 -10.06 17.57 3.71
CA VAL A 337 -9.51 18.24 2.53
C VAL A 337 -9.49 17.26 1.35
N GLY A 338 -9.94 17.74 0.18
CA GLY A 338 -9.81 17.01 -1.09
C GLY A 338 -10.80 15.86 -1.29
N LEU A 339 -11.85 15.75 -0.47
CA LEU A 339 -12.93 14.78 -0.68
C LEU A 339 -13.73 15.09 -1.95
N ASN A 340 -14.33 16.30 -2.03
CA ASN A 340 -15.03 16.77 -3.21
C ASN A 340 -14.09 17.59 -4.11
N SER A 341 -13.17 16.92 -4.80
CA SER A 341 -12.17 17.56 -5.66
C SER A 341 -12.76 18.19 -6.93
N THR A 342 -13.92 17.72 -7.39
CA THR A 342 -14.60 18.19 -8.62
C THR A 342 -15.55 19.37 -8.36
N GLY A 343 -15.91 19.62 -7.10
CA GLY A 343 -16.92 20.61 -6.72
C GLY A 343 -18.36 20.08 -6.79
N ASN A 344 -18.60 18.93 -7.41
CA ASN A 344 -19.93 18.36 -7.61
C ASN A 344 -20.11 17.07 -6.81
N LYS A 345 -21.34 16.83 -6.32
CA LYS A 345 -21.65 15.55 -5.70
C LYS A 345 -21.70 14.44 -6.77
N PRO A 346 -21.32 13.20 -6.44
CA PRO A 346 -21.55 12.05 -7.30
C PRO A 346 -23.04 11.92 -7.62
N VAL A 347 -23.34 11.43 -8.82
CA VAL A 347 -24.71 11.17 -9.29
C VAL A 347 -24.87 9.69 -9.63
N ASP A 348 -26.09 9.17 -9.45
CA ASP A 348 -26.46 7.83 -9.90
C ASP A 348 -26.86 7.80 -11.38
N MET A 349 -27.31 6.65 -11.88
CA MET A 349 -27.75 6.49 -13.27
C MET A 349 -28.93 7.38 -13.68
N ASP A 350 -29.76 7.78 -12.71
CA ASP A 350 -30.96 8.59 -12.92
C ASP A 350 -30.65 10.10 -12.80
N GLY A 351 -29.40 10.45 -12.49
CA GLY A 351 -28.94 11.82 -12.28
C GLY A 351 -29.23 12.37 -10.89
N ASN A 352 -29.59 11.52 -9.92
CA ASN A 352 -29.81 11.94 -8.54
C ASN A 352 -28.47 12.12 -7.83
N GLU A 353 -28.24 13.27 -7.23
CA GLU A 353 -27.04 13.54 -6.44
C GLU A 353 -27.02 12.68 -5.16
N LEU A 354 -25.81 12.37 -4.68
CA LEU A 354 -25.61 11.76 -3.38
C LEU A 354 -26.12 12.66 -2.24
N GLU A 355 -27.10 12.18 -1.49
CA GLU A 355 -27.70 12.89 -0.36
C GLU A 355 -27.33 12.27 1.01
N LEU A 356 -27.61 13.02 2.08
CA LEU A 356 -27.34 12.58 3.46
C LEU A 356 -28.14 11.33 3.84
N ASP A 357 -29.32 11.12 3.26
CA ASP A 357 -30.16 9.95 3.55
C ASP A 357 -29.48 8.65 3.12
N THR A 358 -28.85 8.64 1.94
CA THR A 358 -28.04 7.51 1.46
C THR A 358 -26.85 7.25 2.39
N LEU A 359 -26.17 8.31 2.84
CA LEU A 359 -25.03 8.19 3.76
C LEU A 359 -25.45 7.66 5.13
N GLN A 360 -26.58 8.11 5.67
CA GLN A 360 -27.13 7.60 6.92
C GLN A 360 -27.51 6.12 6.80
N ALA A 361 -28.09 5.71 5.67
CA ALA A 361 -28.42 4.31 5.40
C ALA A 361 -27.16 3.43 5.31
N LEU A 362 -26.12 3.89 4.62
CA LEU A 362 -24.81 3.22 4.58
C LEU A 362 -24.18 3.13 5.98
N SER A 363 -24.21 4.22 6.75
CA SER A 363 -23.67 4.23 8.11
C SER A 363 -24.40 3.24 9.03
N LYS A 364 -25.73 3.16 8.93
CA LYS A 364 -26.54 2.16 9.63
C LYS A 364 -26.20 0.73 9.19
N ALA A 365 -25.83 0.54 7.94
CA ALA A 365 -25.31 -0.72 7.40
C ALA A 365 -23.80 -0.96 7.73
N ARG A 366 -23.24 -0.21 8.70
CA ARG A 366 -21.86 -0.34 9.22
C ARG A 366 -20.76 0.06 8.23
N PHE A 367 -21.05 0.97 7.30
CA PHE A 367 -20.05 1.62 6.46
C PHE A 367 -19.59 2.96 7.07
N SER A 368 -18.29 3.23 7.01
CA SER A 368 -17.71 4.50 7.45
C SER A 368 -17.77 5.50 6.31
N VAL A 369 -18.55 6.57 6.49
CA VAL A 369 -18.90 7.51 5.42
C VAL A 369 -18.54 8.96 5.79
N PRO A 370 -18.35 9.83 4.77
CA PRO A 370 -18.35 11.27 4.99
C PRO A 370 -19.74 11.77 5.39
N MET A 371 -19.81 13.02 5.85
CA MET A 371 -21.06 13.74 6.08
C MET A 371 -20.89 15.23 5.84
N TRP A 372 -22.00 15.95 5.75
CA TRP A 372 -22.03 17.41 5.76
C TRP A 372 -23.30 17.88 6.49
N TYR A 373 -23.38 19.17 6.74
CA TYR A 373 -24.53 19.79 7.38
C TYR A 373 -25.15 20.80 6.42
N PRO A 374 -26.49 20.86 6.34
CA PRO A 374 -27.17 22.02 5.77
C PRO A 374 -26.71 23.28 6.50
N ASP A 375 -26.49 24.36 5.76
CA ASP A 375 -26.13 25.69 6.29
C ASP A 375 -24.82 25.77 7.10
N TYR A 376 -23.94 24.77 7.02
CA TYR A 376 -22.62 24.80 7.64
C TYR A 376 -21.55 24.22 6.70
N ASP A 377 -20.66 25.10 6.26
CA ASP A 377 -19.77 24.83 5.14
C ASP A 377 -18.74 23.72 5.43
N GLY A 378 -18.55 22.86 4.43
CA GLY A 378 -17.48 21.87 4.39
C GLY A 378 -17.96 20.43 4.53
N TYR A 379 -17.07 19.51 4.14
CA TYR A 379 -17.26 18.08 4.28
C TYR A 379 -16.56 17.60 5.55
N TYR A 380 -17.24 16.77 6.32
CA TYR A 380 -16.74 16.17 7.54
C TYR A 380 -16.77 14.65 7.42
N TRP A 381 -16.30 13.97 8.46
CA TRP A 381 -16.51 12.54 8.58
C TRP A 381 -17.69 12.27 9.51
N ALA A 382 -18.38 11.13 9.35
CA ALA A 382 -19.29 10.66 10.37
C ALA A 382 -18.48 10.04 11.53
N ASP A 383 -18.94 8.90 12.06
CA ASP A 383 -18.40 8.36 13.31
C ASP A 383 -17.28 7.32 13.16
N GLY A 384 -16.91 6.96 11.93
CA GLY A 384 -15.89 5.92 11.73
C GLY A 384 -16.35 4.56 12.23
N VAL A 385 -17.55 4.14 11.82
CA VAL A 385 -18.16 2.87 12.24
C VAL A 385 -17.28 1.67 11.84
N THR A 386 -17.18 0.68 12.72
CA THR A 386 -16.51 -0.60 12.46
C THR A 386 -17.51 -1.71 12.17
N LEU A 387 -17.02 -2.88 11.73
CA LEU A 387 -17.85 -4.07 11.56
C LEU A 387 -18.14 -4.83 12.87
N ASP A 388 -18.00 -4.20 14.05
CA ASP A 388 -18.39 -4.85 15.29
C ASP A 388 -19.86 -5.31 15.29
N ALA A 389 -20.20 -6.27 16.16
CA ALA A 389 -21.57 -6.72 16.33
C ALA A 389 -22.47 -5.54 16.77
N GLU A 390 -23.75 -5.61 16.40
CA GLU A 390 -24.71 -4.59 16.83
C GLU A 390 -24.81 -4.54 18.36
N GLY A 391 -24.58 -3.36 18.94
CA GLY A 391 -24.49 -3.17 20.40
C GLY A 391 -23.16 -3.57 21.02
N GLY A 392 -22.15 -3.92 20.21
CA GLY A 392 -20.78 -4.19 20.67
C GLY A 392 -20.02 -2.93 21.12
N ASP A 393 -18.99 -3.13 21.95
CA ASP A 393 -18.22 -2.03 22.55
C ASP A 393 -17.31 -1.30 21.54
N TYR A 394 -17.01 -1.91 20.39
CA TYR A 394 -16.05 -1.42 19.40
C TYR A 394 -16.70 -0.93 18.11
N GLN A 395 -18.00 -0.63 18.11
CA GLN A 395 -18.70 -0.04 16.96
C GLN A 395 -18.09 1.30 16.52
N ALA A 396 -17.50 2.05 17.46
CA ALA A 396 -16.80 3.31 17.19
C ALA A 396 -15.28 3.11 17.24
N ILE A 397 -14.59 3.56 16.19
CA ILE A 397 -13.15 3.30 16.02
C ILE A 397 -12.27 3.93 17.11
N GLU A 398 -12.66 5.08 17.67
CA GLU A 398 -11.88 5.77 18.69
C GLU A 398 -11.68 4.92 19.96
N ASN A 399 -12.68 4.11 20.32
CA ASN A 399 -12.56 3.19 21.46
C ASN A 399 -11.59 2.05 21.14
N LYS A 400 -11.71 1.45 19.95
CA LYS A 400 -10.86 0.32 19.54
C LYS A 400 -9.39 0.70 19.49
N ARG A 401 -9.08 1.85 18.88
CA ARG A 401 -7.69 2.35 18.75
C ARG A 401 -7.04 2.58 20.11
N VAL A 402 -7.78 3.15 21.07
CA VAL A 402 -7.29 3.40 22.42
C VAL A 402 -6.99 2.10 23.17
N VAL A 403 -7.91 1.13 23.12
CA VAL A 403 -7.70 -0.18 23.77
C VAL A 403 -6.52 -0.91 23.14
N ASP A 404 -6.39 -0.92 21.82
CA ASP A 404 -5.25 -1.55 21.14
C ASP A 404 -3.91 -0.90 21.51
N LYS A 405 -3.87 0.42 21.67
CA LYS A 405 -2.68 1.13 22.19
C LYS A 405 -2.31 0.66 23.59
N VAL A 406 -3.28 0.52 24.50
CA VAL A 406 -3.05 -0.03 25.84
C VAL A 406 -2.49 -1.45 25.74
N CYS A 407 -3.09 -2.32 24.92
CA CYS A 407 -2.61 -3.69 24.71
C CYS A 407 -1.16 -3.73 24.22
N ARG A 408 -0.79 -2.92 23.21
CA ARG A 408 0.58 -2.82 22.69
C ARG A 408 1.58 -2.41 23.77
N ARG A 409 1.24 -1.40 24.58
CA ARG A 409 2.12 -0.90 25.66
C ARG A 409 2.25 -1.89 26.81
N VAL A 410 1.14 -2.46 27.29
CA VAL A 410 1.14 -3.44 28.39
C VAL A 410 1.90 -4.71 27.98
N ARG A 411 1.77 -5.16 26.73
CA ARG A 411 2.52 -6.32 26.23
C ARG A 411 4.03 -6.16 26.43
N LEU A 412 4.60 -5.00 26.10
CA LEU A 412 6.03 -4.75 26.28
C LEU A 412 6.45 -4.81 27.75
N LEU A 413 5.61 -4.26 28.64
CA LEU A 413 5.81 -4.35 30.09
C LEU A 413 5.74 -5.80 30.58
N ALA A 414 4.82 -6.61 30.05
CA ALA A 414 4.64 -8.00 30.45
C ALA A 414 5.82 -8.88 30.02
N ILE A 415 6.37 -8.67 28.82
CA ILE A 415 7.55 -9.39 28.32
C ILE A 415 8.75 -9.21 29.27
N ALA A 416 8.98 -7.98 29.75
CA ALA A 416 10.06 -7.68 30.69
C ALA A 416 9.90 -8.38 32.05
N LYS A 417 8.73 -8.96 32.35
CA LYS A 417 8.43 -9.66 33.61
C LYS A 417 8.50 -11.17 33.52
N ILE A 418 8.77 -11.73 32.34
CA ILE A 418 9.00 -13.17 32.19
C ILE A 418 10.28 -13.55 32.93
N ALA A 419 10.18 -14.54 33.84
CA ALA A 419 11.26 -15.01 34.71
C ALA A 419 11.87 -13.96 35.66
N ASP A 420 11.21 -12.81 35.86
CA ASP A 420 11.61 -11.81 36.86
C ASP A 420 11.01 -12.17 38.23
N ARG A 421 11.86 -12.61 39.16
CA ARG A 421 11.45 -12.96 40.54
C ARG A 421 10.85 -11.79 41.35
N SER A 422 11.04 -10.54 40.89
CA SER A 422 10.44 -9.38 41.53
C SER A 422 8.91 -9.40 41.42
N LEU A 423 8.36 -9.99 40.36
CA LEU A 423 6.95 -10.35 40.22
C LEU A 423 6.74 -11.73 40.85
N ASN A 424 6.09 -11.78 42.00
CA ASN A 424 5.78 -13.01 42.73
C ASN A 424 4.41 -12.90 43.43
N SER A 425 3.99 -13.97 44.09
CA SER A 425 2.65 -14.08 44.69
C SER A 425 2.50 -13.39 46.05
N THR A 426 3.49 -12.61 46.51
CA THR A 426 3.36 -11.85 47.76
C THR A 426 2.51 -10.59 47.55
N PRO A 427 1.73 -10.15 48.56
CA PRO A 427 0.87 -8.97 48.43
C PRO A 427 1.63 -7.69 48.02
N THR A 428 2.83 -7.47 48.56
CA THR A 428 3.66 -6.31 48.23
C THR A 428 4.12 -6.34 46.76
N SER A 429 4.52 -7.52 46.26
CA SER A 429 4.91 -7.67 44.86
C SER A 429 3.72 -7.42 43.93
N ILE A 430 2.56 -8.01 44.24
CA ILE A 430 1.33 -7.84 43.47
C ILE A 430 0.94 -6.36 43.40
N ALA A 431 0.87 -5.66 44.55
CA ALA A 431 0.49 -4.25 44.60
C ALA A 431 1.45 -3.35 43.78
N SER A 432 2.76 -3.59 43.88
CA SER A 432 3.76 -2.87 43.09
C SER A 432 3.59 -3.11 41.58
N HIS A 433 3.32 -4.36 41.17
CA HIS A 433 3.14 -4.70 39.77
C HIS A 433 1.78 -4.27 39.20
N GLN A 434 0.74 -4.18 40.02
CA GLN A 434 -0.52 -3.54 39.62
C GLN A 434 -0.27 -2.07 39.23
N GLN A 435 0.52 -1.34 40.01
CA GLN A 435 0.92 0.02 39.65
C GLN A 435 1.80 0.06 38.39
N TYR A 436 2.70 -0.91 38.23
CA TYR A 436 3.54 -1.03 37.03
C TYR A 436 2.70 -1.20 35.76
N PHE A 437 1.78 -2.18 35.74
CA PHE A 437 0.91 -2.43 34.58
C PHE A 437 -0.16 -1.34 34.38
N ALA A 438 -0.54 -0.59 35.43
CA ALA A 438 -1.37 0.60 35.29
C ALA A 438 -0.61 1.82 34.71
N GLY A 439 0.72 1.76 34.60
CA GLY A 439 1.57 2.83 34.08
C GLY A 439 1.10 3.43 32.75
N PRO A 440 0.85 2.63 31.70
CA PRO A 440 0.37 3.13 30.41
C PRO A 440 -0.94 3.91 30.51
N MET A 441 -1.91 3.43 31.29
CA MET A 441 -3.20 4.12 31.48
C MET A 441 -3.03 5.43 32.28
N ARG A 442 -2.11 5.47 33.26
CA ARG A 442 -1.77 6.70 34.00
C ARG A 442 -1.12 7.75 33.11
N GLU A 443 -0.32 7.35 32.13
CA GLU A 443 0.26 8.27 31.15
C GLU A 443 -0.82 8.77 30.17
N MET A 444 -1.64 7.86 29.65
CA MET A 444 -2.69 8.16 28.68
C MET A 444 -3.84 8.99 29.27
N SER A 445 -4.05 8.97 30.59
CA SER A 445 -5.10 9.76 31.26
C SER A 445 -4.72 11.21 31.60
N ARG A 446 -3.48 11.62 31.31
CA ARG A 446 -3.02 12.98 31.59
C ARG A 446 -3.81 13.99 30.79
N THR A 447 -4.52 14.85 31.52
CA THR A 447 -5.27 15.98 30.97
C THR A 447 -4.34 17.18 30.83
N VAL A 448 -4.42 17.87 29.69
CA VAL A 448 -3.67 19.12 29.45
C VAL A 448 -4.63 20.30 29.51
N ARG A 449 -4.23 21.38 30.20
CA ARG A 449 -4.99 22.65 30.23
C ARG A 449 -4.16 23.76 29.63
N ILE A 450 -4.69 24.43 28.60
CA ILE A 450 -4.04 25.59 27.96
C ILE A 450 -5.06 26.72 27.94
N GLN A 451 -4.72 27.86 28.55
CA GLN A 451 -5.57 29.07 28.58
C GLN A 451 -7.04 28.79 29.00
N GLY A 452 -7.24 27.88 29.97
CA GLY A 452 -8.57 27.50 30.46
C GLY A 452 -9.30 26.42 29.64
N VAL A 453 -8.80 26.06 28.45
CA VAL A 453 -9.32 24.93 27.67
C VAL A 453 -8.73 23.63 28.18
N THR A 454 -9.60 22.68 28.57
CA THR A 454 -9.20 21.35 29.04
C THR A 454 -9.24 20.36 27.87
N PHE A 455 -8.11 19.71 27.63
CA PHE A 455 -7.98 18.60 26.70
C PHE A 455 -7.91 17.31 27.53
N PRO A 456 -8.95 16.47 27.49
CA PRO A 456 -8.95 15.21 28.23
C PRO A 456 -7.84 14.28 27.74
N GLY A 457 -7.41 13.36 28.60
CA GLY A 457 -6.52 12.27 28.19
C GLY A 457 -7.25 11.27 27.28
N GLU A 458 -6.49 10.35 26.68
CA GLU A 458 -7.02 9.27 25.83
C GLU A 458 -7.89 8.27 26.61
N VAL A 459 -7.65 8.13 27.92
CA VAL A 459 -8.43 7.28 28.85
C VAL A 459 -8.73 8.02 30.15
N MET A 460 -9.72 7.57 30.90
CA MET A 460 -9.92 8.01 32.28
C MET A 460 -8.78 7.48 33.18
N PRO A 461 -8.43 8.19 34.27
CA PRO A 461 -7.45 7.68 35.24
C PRO A 461 -7.85 6.28 35.75
N PRO A 462 -6.91 5.31 35.80
CA PRO A 462 -7.22 3.99 36.33
C PRO A 462 -7.55 4.08 37.82
N GLN A 463 -8.49 3.25 38.25
CA GLN A 463 -8.99 3.13 39.62
C GLN A 463 -8.38 1.91 40.30
N ASP A 464 -8.43 1.90 41.64
CA ASP A 464 -8.11 0.72 42.42
C ASP A 464 -9.02 -0.44 41.99
N GLY A 465 -8.41 -1.56 41.63
CA GLY A 465 -9.14 -2.73 41.13
C GLY A 465 -9.05 -2.95 39.62
N ASP A 466 -8.71 -1.91 38.84
CA ASP A 466 -8.68 -2.00 37.36
C ASP A 466 -7.56 -2.89 36.82
N VAL A 467 -6.49 -3.10 37.61
CA VAL A 467 -5.45 -4.07 37.29
C VAL A 467 -5.47 -5.16 38.34
N GLN A 468 -5.75 -6.40 37.93
CA GLN A 468 -5.72 -7.58 38.81
C GLN A 468 -4.64 -8.55 38.33
N ILE A 469 -3.84 -9.06 39.26
CA ILE A 469 -2.81 -10.06 38.99
C ILE A 469 -3.17 -11.32 39.74
N LEU A 470 -3.31 -12.43 39.01
CA LEU A 470 -3.70 -13.72 39.57
C LEU A 470 -2.67 -14.79 39.21
N TRP A 471 -2.08 -15.40 40.23
CA TRP A 471 -1.18 -16.55 40.07
C TRP A 471 -2.00 -17.84 39.96
N ARG A 472 -1.91 -18.51 38.82
CA ARG A 472 -2.55 -19.82 38.58
C ARG A 472 -1.67 -20.98 39.00
N SER A 473 -0.37 -20.81 38.90
CA SER A 473 0.63 -21.78 39.33
C SER A 473 1.91 -21.05 39.76
N LYS A 474 3.00 -21.78 40.05
CA LYS A 474 4.30 -21.15 40.35
C LYS A 474 4.94 -20.45 39.15
N THR A 475 4.46 -20.72 37.93
CA THR A 475 5.06 -20.23 36.68
C THR A 475 4.07 -19.55 35.75
N GLN A 476 2.78 -19.53 36.11
CA GLN A 476 1.72 -18.96 35.29
C GLN A 476 0.97 -17.87 36.05
N VAL A 477 0.97 -16.68 35.46
CA VAL A 477 0.32 -15.47 35.98
C VAL A 477 -0.61 -14.90 34.92
N GLU A 478 -1.76 -14.42 35.37
CA GLU A 478 -2.73 -13.70 34.55
C GLU A 478 -2.82 -12.25 35.03
N VAL A 479 -2.88 -11.32 34.08
CA VAL A 479 -3.05 -9.89 34.35
C VAL A 479 -4.32 -9.43 33.64
N TYR A 480 -5.30 -8.98 34.41
CA TYR A 480 -6.56 -8.42 33.91
C TYR A 480 -6.50 -6.90 34.01
N ILE A 481 -6.94 -6.20 32.97
CA ILE A 481 -6.87 -4.74 32.87
C ILE A 481 -8.21 -4.19 32.38
N ILE A 482 -8.76 -3.21 33.08
CA ILE A 482 -9.97 -2.48 32.69
C ILE A 482 -9.55 -1.11 32.16
N VAL A 483 -10.00 -0.77 30.95
CA VAL A 483 -9.78 0.52 30.30
C VAL A 483 -11.11 1.27 30.22
N ARG A 484 -11.11 2.56 30.55
CA ARG A 484 -12.29 3.44 30.41
C ARG A 484 -11.93 4.64 29.53
N THR A 485 -12.71 4.89 28.48
CA THR A 485 -12.57 6.07 27.62
C THR A 485 -13.53 7.18 28.05
N TYR A 486 -13.27 8.42 27.64
CA TYR A 486 -14.21 9.53 27.85
C TYR A 486 -15.33 9.50 26.80
N ASP A 487 -16.52 9.95 27.19
CA ASP A 487 -17.64 10.11 26.25
C ASP A 487 -17.35 11.21 25.22
N CYS A 488 -17.71 10.96 23.97
CA CYS A 488 -17.62 11.92 22.86
C CYS A 488 -19.03 12.17 22.30
N PRO A 489 -19.61 13.38 22.45
CA PRO A 489 -20.97 13.64 21.98
C PRO A 489 -21.01 13.68 20.45
N LYS A 490 -21.83 12.80 19.86
CA LYS A 490 -22.07 12.69 18.40
C LYS A 490 -23.42 13.28 17.99
N GLY A 491 -24.23 13.66 18.98
CA GLY A 491 -25.50 14.36 18.81
C GLY A 491 -25.78 15.24 20.02
N ILE A 492 -26.37 16.41 19.79
CA ILE A 492 -26.72 17.37 20.84
C ILE A 492 -28.16 17.80 20.62
N LYS A 493 -29.01 17.62 21.63
CA LYS A 493 -30.38 18.15 21.64
C LYS A 493 -30.44 19.39 22.53
N ALA A 494 -30.58 20.56 21.91
CA ALA A 494 -30.89 21.80 22.62
C ALA A 494 -32.40 22.07 22.52
N SER A 495 -33.07 22.31 23.65
CA SER A 495 -34.48 22.71 23.69
C SER A 495 -34.57 24.14 24.20
N VAL A 496 -35.16 25.02 23.41
CA VAL A 496 -35.37 26.43 23.79
C VAL A 496 -36.84 26.62 24.15
N MET A 497 -37.09 27.13 25.35
CA MET A 497 -38.44 27.47 25.81
C MET A 497 -38.58 28.99 25.88
N LEU A 498 -39.71 29.49 25.42
CA LEU A 498 -40.08 30.90 25.54
C LEU A 498 -40.68 31.15 26.92
N ASP A 499 -40.03 31.97 27.74
CA ASP A 499 -40.58 32.46 29.01
C ASP A 499 -41.20 33.86 28.81
N LEU A 500 -42.51 33.96 29.05
CA LEU A 500 -43.28 35.22 28.97
C LEU A 500 -43.78 35.69 30.34
N SER A 501 -43.30 35.10 31.44
CA SER A 501 -43.77 35.41 32.81
C SER A 501 -43.51 36.87 33.25
N LEU A 502 -42.75 37.65 32.48
CA LEU A 502 -42.48 39.08 32.70
C LEU A 502 -43.42 40.05 31.94
N GLN A 503 -44.45 39.58 31.22
CA GLN A 503 -45.44 40.47 30.57
C GLN A 503 -46.70 40.74 31.43
N GLY A 504 -46.64 40.52 32.75
CA GLY A 504 -47.73 40.76 33.70
C GLY A 504 -47.46 41.83 34.76
N GLY A 505 -46.51 42.74 34.53
CA GLY A 505 -46.28 43.92 35.37
C GLY A 505 -47.34 44.99 35.16
N ASN A 506 -48.57 44.75 35.64
CA ASN A 506 -49.54 45.72 36.19
C ASN A 506 -50.92 45.03 36.30
N ALA A 507 -51.25 44.58 37.51
CA ALA A 507 -52.62 44.50 37.98
C ALA A 507 -52.74 45.42 39.21
#